data_AF-A0ABC8T9Y3-F1
#
_entry.id   AF-A0ABC8T9Y3-F1
#
_cell.length_a   1.000
_cell.length_b   1.000
_cell.length_c   1.000
_cell.angle_alpha   90.00
_cell.angle_beta   90.00
_cell.angle_gamma   90.00
#
_symmetry.space_group_name_H-M   'P 1'
#
loop_
_entity.id
_entity.type
_entity.pdbx_description
1 polymer ?
#
loop_
_entity_poly.entity_id
_entity_poly.type
_entity_poly.pdbx_seq_one_letter_code
_entity_poly.pdbx_strand_id
1 'polypeptide(L)'
;MHSNERLTDPLYIQVEVGRSEDDETEQSLLHLQAYSSFGEISLLCNSPVPYTVQVSELSKLLWLDKQSFTDILDMYFFDGQTIINNLLEGKESNLRNKILESDFIIHIQQHESELAMRLNYAAHDGDLCRLRHLVEAGADPNKTDYDGRSPMV
;
A
#
# COMPACT_ATOMS: atom_id res chain seq x y z
N MET A 1 -17.79 17.91 12.94
CA MET A 1 -16.92 18.61 11.98
C MET A 1 -16.69 17.64 10.84
N HIS A 2 -17.35 17.87 9.70
CA HIS A 2 -17.26 16.98 8.54
C HIS A 2 -15.97 17.30 7.81
N SER A 3 -14.96 16.45 7.97
CA SER A 3 -13.74 16.48 7.19
C SER A 3 -14.14 16.25 5.73
N ASN A 4 -13.88 17.24 4.86
CA ASN A 4 -14.02 17.10 3.41
C ASN A 4 -13.10 15.96 2.94
N GLU A 5 -13.62 14.75 2.80
CA GLU A 5 -12.98 13.72 1.99
C GLU A 5 -12.94 14.23 0.56
N ARG A 6 -11.77 14.68 0.12
CA ARG A 6 -11.50 14.80 -1.31
C ARG A 6 -11.77 13.41 -1.89
N LEU A 7 -12.68 13.35 -2.88
CA LEU A 7 -12.91 12.15 -3.67
C LEU A 7 -11.53 11.73 -4.19
N THR A 8 -10.96 10.69 -3.60
CA THR A 8 -9.68 10.14 -4.01
C THR A 8 -9.98 9.15 -5.10
N ASP A 9 -9.24 9.25 -6.20
CA ASP A 9 -9.48 8.33 -7.29
C ASP A 9 -8.98 6.94 -6.87
N PRO A 10 -9.72 5.90 -7.22
CA PRO A 10 -9.40 4.58 -6.76
C PRO A 10 -8.19 3.99 -7.48
N LEU A 11 -7.66 2.90 -6.91
CA LEU A 11 -6.65 2.08 -7.55
C LEU A 11 -7.29 1.20 -8.61
N TYR A 12 -6.70 1.21 -9.81
CA TYR A 12 -7.09 0.33 -10.90
C TYR A 12 -5.95 -0.64 -11.22
N ILE A 13 -6.31 -1.90 -11.44
CA ILE A 13 -5.39 -2.93 -11.93
C ILE A 13 -5.95 -3.47 -13.24
N GLN A 14 -5.16 -3.39 -14.31
CA GLN A 14 -5.55 -3.93 -15.61
C GLN A 14 -5.39 -5.44 -15.61
N VAL A 15 -6.46 -6.20 -15.84
CA VAL A 15 -6.42 -7.67 -15.74
C VAL A 15 -6.16 -8.30 -17.10
N GLU A 16 -6.82 -7.81 -18.15
CA GLU A 16 -6.72 -8.33 -19.51
C GLU A 16 -6.72 -7.17 -20.52
N VAL A 17 -5.91 -7.32 -21.57
CA VAL A 17 -5.95 -6.48 -22.77
C VAL A 17 -6.61 -7.31 -23.88
N GLY A 18 -7.47 -6.67 -24.68
CA GLY A 18 -7.90 -7.25 -25.95
C GLY A 18 -6.70 -7.54 -26.87
N ARG A 19 -6.96 -8.15 -28.02
CA ARG A 19 -6.01 -8.08 -29.15
C ARG A 19 -6.66 -7.18 -30.18
N SER A 20 -6.05 -6.03 -30.49
CA SER A 20 -6.33 -5.36 -31.76
C SER A 20 -5.49 -5.97 -32.88
N GLU A 21 -6.13 -6.10 -34.05
CA GLU A 21 -5.45 -6.18 -35.33
C GLU A 21 -5.25 -4.73 -35.78
N ASP A 22 -3.98 -4.33 -35.88
CA ASP A 22 -3.41 -3.11 -36.45
C ASP A 22 -4.20 -1.79 -36.29
N ASP A 23 -3.58 -0.79 -35.65
CA ASP A 23 -3.50 0.53 -36.29
C ASP A 23 -2.32 1.35 -35.76
N GLU A 24 -1.52 1.85 -36.69
CA GLU A 24 -0.42 2.78 -36.44
C GLU A 24 -0.98 4.15 -36.09
N THR A 25 -0.73 4.66 -34.88
CA THR A 25 -0.63 6.12 -34.67
C THR A 25 0.30 6.46 -33.51
N GLU A 26 1.31 7.26 -33.86
CA GLU A 26 2.25 7.89 -32.93
C GLU A 26 1.54 8.90 -32.02
N GLN A 27 1.65 8.65 -30.72
CA GLN A 27 1.89 9.64 -29.67
C GLN A 27 2.42 8.85 -28.46
N SER A 28 3.40 9.38 -27.74
CA SER A 28 4.01 8.72 -26.56
C SER A 28 2.97 8.53 -25.45
N LEU A 29 2.10 7.56 -25.60
CA LEU A 29 1.17 7.08 -24.60
C LEU A 29 1.90 5.98 -23.83
N LEU A 30 1.91 6.10 -22.50
CA LEU A 30 2.37 5.01 -21.64
C LEU A 30 1.40 3.84 -21.84
N HIS A 31 1.83 2.82 -22.57
CA HIS A 31 1.05 1.62 -22.77
C HIS A 31 1.06 0.78 -21.49
N LEU A 32 -0.11 0.64 -20.87
CA LEU A 32 -0.29 -0.20 -19.69
C LEU A 32 -0.40 -1.66 -20.13
N GLN A 33 0.49 -2.50 -19.60
CA GLN A 33 0.47 -3.94 -19.86
C GLN A 33 -0.56 -4.65 -18.98
N ALA A 34 -0.91 -5.89 -19.33
CA ALA A 34 -1.67 -6.75 -18.44
C ALA A 34 -0.99 -6.84 -17.06
N TYR A 35 -1.80 -6.78 -16.01
CA TYR A 35 -1.43 -6.77 -14.59
C TYR A 35 -0.72 -5.50 -14.10
N SER A 36 -0.66 -4.44 -14.91
CA SER A 36 -0.19 -3.13 -14.45
C SER A 36 -1.25 -2.39 -13.62
N SER A 37 -0.79 -1.57 -12.69
CA SER A 37 -1.64 -0.71 -11.85
C SER A 37 -1.48 0.77 -12.18
N PHE A 38 -2.52 1.55 -11.94
CA PHE A 38 -2.52 3.00 -12.01
C PHE A 38 -3.49 3.62 -10.99
N GLY A 39 -3.31 4.90 -10.67
CA GLY A 39 -4.07 5.59 -9.62
C GLY A 39 -3.45 5.49 -8.23
N GLU A 40 -2.30 4.83 -8.06
CA GLU A 40 -1.63 4.65 -6.76
C GLU A 40 -1.32 5.99 -6.11
N ILE A 41 -0.92 6.99 -6.91
CA ILE A 41 -0.60 8.33 -6.43
C ILE A 41 -1.82 9.01 -5.83
N SER A 42 -2.98 8.84 -6.47
CA SER A 42 -4.20 9.48 -6.01
C SER A 42 -4.71 8.83 -4.74
N LEU A 43 -4.72 7.49 -4.75
CA LEU A 43 -5.08 6.65 -3.61
C LEU A 43 -4.18 6.94 -2.40
N LEU A 44 -2.87 6.77 -2.55
CA LEU A 44 -1.91 6.82 -1.44
C LEU A 44 -1.67 8.26 -0.98
N CYS A 45 -1.46 9.21 -1.90
CA CYS A 45 -1.00 10.56 -1.54
C CYS A 45 -2.14 11.59 -1.38
N ASN A 46 -3.42 11.17 -1.47
CA ASN A 46 -4.57 12.08 -1.47
C ASN A 46 -4.45 13.22 -2.50
N SER A 47 -3.83 12.92 -3.65
CA SER A 47 -3.56 13.87 -4.73
C SER A 47 -4.60 13.71 -5.84
N PRO A 48 -5.00 14.80 -6.54
CA PRO A 48 -5.73 14.65 -7.80
C PRO A 48 -4.91 13.84 -8.81
N VAL A 49 -5.58 13.05 -9.65
CA VAL A 49 -4.93 12.23 -10.68
C VAL A 49 -4.15 13.13 -11.64
N PRO A 50 -2.84 12.87 -11.85
CA PRO A 50 -1.98 13.74 -12.65
C PRO A 50 -2.06 13.47 -14.17
N TYR A 51 -2.91 12.53 -14.61
CA TYR A 51 -3.00 12.07 -15.99
C TYR A 51 -4.42 11.63 -16.38
N THR A 52 -4.73 11.60 -17.67
CA THR A 52 -5.97 10.97 -18.18
C THR A 52 -5.62 9.59 -18.72
N VAL A 53 -6.41 8.58 -18.37
CA VAL A 53 -6.27 7.21 -18.92
C VAL A 53 -7.32 7.01 -20.00
N GLN A 54 -6.86 6.65 -21.20
CA GLN A 54 -7.74 6.29 -22.32
C GLN A 54 -7.60 4.80 -22.60
N VAL A 55 -8.75 4.15 -22.79
CA VAL A 55 -8.82 2.74 -23.15
C VAL A 55 -8.83 2.64 -24.67
N SER A 56 -7.78 2.04 -25.26
CA SER A 56 -7.69 1.80 -26.71
C SER A 56 -8.42 0.52 -27.14
N GLU A 57 -8.51 -0.46 -26.25
CA GLU A 57 -9.11 -1.78 -26.51
C GLU A 57 -9.97 -2.23 -25.34
N LEU A 58 -10.95 -3.11 -25.60
CA LEU A 58 -11.79 -3.67 -24.53
C LEU A 58 -10.90 -4.28 -23.42
N SER A 59 -11.01 -3.71 -22.23
CA SER A 59 -10.15 -4.05 -21.09
C SER A 59 -11.00 -4.35 -19.86
N LYS A 60 -10.53 -5.27 -19.02
CA LYS A 60 -11.11 -5.53 -17.70
C LYS A 60 -10.24 -4.90 -16.63
N LEU A 61 -10.84 -4.05 -15.80
CA LEU A 61 -10.17 -3.37 -14.70
C LEU A 61 -10.72 -3.90 -13.38
N LEU A 62 -9.82 -4.21 -12.45
CA LEU A 62 -10.15 -4.36 -11.04
C LEU A 62 -10.09 -2.98 -10.40
N TRP A 63 -11.18 -2.58 -9.75
CA TRP A 63 -11.30 -1.33 -9.01
C TRP A 63 -11.18 -1.63 -7.51
N LEU A 64 -10.26 -0.95 -6.83
CA LEU A 64 -10.21 -0.85 -5.36
C LEU A 64 -10.32 0.61 -4.88
N ASP A 65 -11.36 0.94 -4.13
CA ASP A 65 -11.52 2.27 -3.53
C ASP A 65 -10.65 2.46 -2.27
N LYS A 66 -10.52 3.72 -1.83
CA LYS A 66 -9.68 4.09 -0.69
C LYS A 66 -10.11 3.43 0.61
N GLN A 67 -11.40 3.33 0.87
CA GLN A 67 -11.89 2.71 2.10
C GLN A 67 -11.58 1.22 2.08
N SER A 68 -11.93 0.53 0.99
CA SER A 68 -11.62 -0.89 0.83
C SER A 68 -10.11 -1.18 0.92
N PHE A 69 -9.27 -0.32 0.36
CA PHE A 69 -7.81 -0.47 0.49
C PHE A 69 -7.35 -0.30 1.94
N THR A 70 -7.85 0.70 2.65
CA THR A 70 -7.57 0.92 4.08
C THR A 70 -8.00 -0.29 4.91
N ASP A 71 -9.21 -0.78 4.69
CA ASP A 71 -9.76 -1.93 5.42
C ASP A 71 -8.92 -3.21 5.18
N ILE A 72 -8.42 -3.40 3.95
CA ILE A 72 -7.51 -4.52 3.63
C ILE A 72 -6.20 -4.36 4.39
N LEU A 73 -5.62 -3.17 4.43
CA LEU A 73 -4.38 -2.91 5.17
C LEU A 73 -4.56 -3.11 6.68
N ASP A 74 -5.73 -2.78 7.23
CA ASP A 74 -6.03 -2.99 8.65
C ASP A 74 -6.24 -4.46 8.99
N MET A 75 -6.92 -5.22 8.12
CA MET A 75 -7.16 -6.65 8.31
C MET A 75 -5.91 -7.50 8.07
N TYR A 76 -5.10 -7.13 7.07
CA TYR A 76 -3.93 -7.87 6.61
C TYR A 76 -2.66 -7.03 6.75
N PHE A 77 -2.45 -6.54 7.96
CA PHE A 77 -1.36 -5.60 8.28
C PHE A 77 0.02 -6.02 7.76
N PHE A 78 0.38 -7.30 7.91
CA PHE A 78 1.67 -7.83 7.44
C PHE A 78 1.81 -7.80 5.92
N ASP A 79 0.71 -8.05 5.22
CA ASP A 79 0.67 -7.94 3.76
C ASP A 79 0.67 -6.46 3.33
N GLY A 80 0.25 -5.54 4.20
CA GLY A 80 0.21 -4.12 3.90
C GLY A 80 1.57 -3.52 3.54
N GLN A 81 2.63 -3.90 4.28
CA GLN A 81 3.99 -3.50 3.94
C GLN A 81 4.42 -4.06 2.58
N THR A 82 4.07 -5.31 2.29
CA THR A 82 4.35 -5.99 1.01
C THR A 82 3.62 -5.31 -0.15
N ILE A 83 2.33 -5.00 0.02
CA ILE A 83 1.50 -4.31 -0.98
C ILE A 83 2.12 -2.96 -1.31
N ILE A 84 2.46 -2.16 -0.30
CA ILE A 84 3.14 -0.87 -0.51
C ILE A 84 4.47 -1.04 -1.25
N ASN A 85 5.30 -2.01 -0.86
CA ASN A 85 6.58 -2.24 -1.52
C ASN A 85 6.40 -2.61 -3.00
N ASN A 86 5.39 -3.43 -3.30
CA ASN A 86 5.03 -3.78 -4.67
C ASN A 86 4.55 -2.55 -5.47
N LEU A 87 3.74 -1.68 -4.85
CA LEU A 87 3.28 -0.43 -5.48
C LEU A 87 4.43 0.58 -5.70
N LEU A 88 5.50 0.50 -4.89
CA LEU A 88 6.70 1.32 -4.99
C LEU A 88 7.76 0.75 -5.96
N GLU A 89 7.65 -0.52 -6.34
CA GLU A 89 8.63 -1.19 -7.18
C GLU A 89 8.64 -0.58 -8.60
N GLY A 90 9.83 -0.23 -9.09
CA GLY A 90 9.99 0.38 -10.41
C GLY A 90 9.44 1.80 -10.58
N LYS A 91 8.94 2.45 -9.52
CA LYS A 91 8.43 3.83 -9.57
C LYS A 91 9.55 4.87 -9.44
N GLU A 92 9.35 6.04 -10.04
CA GLU A 92 10.32 7.16 -9.96
C GLU A 92 10.54 7.65 -8.52
N SER A 93 11.76 8.15 -8.25
CA SER A 93 12.17 8.61 -6.92
C SER A 93 11.26 9.72 -6.35
N ASN A 94 10.82 10.66 -7.18
CA ASN A 94 9.90 11.71 -6.79
C ASN A 94 8.54 11.16 -6.35
N LEU A 95 8.06 10.11 -7.01
CA LEU A 95 6.82 9.46 -6.65
C LEU A 95 6.97 8.66 -5.36
N ARG A 96 8.08 7.93 -5.24
CA ARG A 96 8.42 7.19 -4.02
C ARG A 96 8.45 8.09 -2.80
N ASN A 97 9.04 9.29 -2.89
CA ASN A 97 9.06 10.25 -1.78
C ASN A 97 7.66 10.69 -1.36
N LYS A 98 6.77 11.02 -2.32
CA LYS A 98 5.39 11.39 -2.01
C LYS A 98 4.61 10.26 -1.34
N ILE A 99 4.81 9.03 -1.79
CA ILE A 99 4.16 7.86 -1.21
C ILE A 99 4.72 7.60 0.20
N LEU A 100 6.03 7.76 0.42
CA LEU A 100 6.64 7.64 1.75
C LEU A 100 6.10 8.67 2.76
N GLU A 101 5.66 9.84 2.29
CA GLU A 101 5.01 10.87 3.10
C GLU A 101 3.49 10.68 3.24
N SER A 102 2.91 9.61 2.67
CA SER A 102 1.47 9.39 2.72
C SER A 102 0.97 8.93 4.08
N ASP A 103 -0.30 9.26 4.37
CA ASP A 103 -1.01 8.80 5.56
C ASP A 103 -1.00 7.27 5.69
N PHE A 104 -0.98 6.54 4.57
CA PHE A 104 -0.93 5.07 4.55
C PHE A 104 0.39 4.52 5.10
N ILE A 105 1.52 5.14 4.78
CA ILE A 105 2.82 4.72 5.33
C ILE A 105 2.89 5.01 6.82
N ILE A 106 2.42 6.18 7.22
CA ILE A 106 2.37 6.57 8.64
C ILE A 106 1.50 5.58 9.41
N HIS A 107 0.34 5.22 8.86
CA HIS A 107 -0.57 4.24 9.47
C HIS A 107 0.09 2.87 9.62
N ILE A 108 0.80 2.39 8.59
CA ILE A 108 1.54 1.13 8.66
C ILE A 108 2.64 1.18 9.74
N GLN A 109 3.42 2.26 9.78
CA GLN A 109 4.47 2.45 10.77
C GLN A 109 3.94 2.52 12.20
N GLN A 110 2.78 3.16 12.41
CA GLN A 110 2.12 3.21 13.72
C GLN A 110 1.73 1.82 14.20
N HIS A 111 1.14 1.01 13.33
CA HIS A 111 0.81 -0.38 13.64
C HIS A 111 2.05 -1.24 13.91
N GLU A 112 3.14 -1.08 13.14
CA GLU A 112 4.41 -1.80 13.39
C GLU A 112 4.94 -1.46 14.80
N SER A 113 4.93 -0.17 15.15
CA SER A 113 5.37 0.32 16.45
C SER A 113 4.50 -0.21 17.60
N GLU A 114 3.19 -0.28 17.41
CA GLU A 114 2.27 -0.84 18.40
C GLU A 114 2.53 -2.35 18.62
N LEU A 115 2.79 -3.10 17.55
CA LEU A 115 3.15 -4.52 17.64
C LEU A 115 4.48 -4.71 18.38
N ALA A 116 5.50 -3.92 18.05
CA ALA A 116 6.79 -3.95 18.74
C ALA A 116 6.63 -3.62 20.24
N MET A 117 5.82 -2.61 20.58
CA MET A 117 5.50 -2.26 21.96
C MET A 117 4.83 -3.43 22.70
N ARG A 118 3.81 -4.07 22.08
CA ARG A 118 3.13 -5.23 22.67
C ARG A 118 4.08 -6.42 22.89
N LEU A 119 5.05 -6.61 22.00
CA LEU A 119 6.07 -7.65 22.09
C LEU A 119 7.06 -7.35 23.22
N ASN A 120 7.51 -6.09 23.35
CA ASN A 120 8.32 -5.60 24.46
C ASN A 120 7.66 -5.86 25.82
N TYR A 121 6.38 -5.53 25.95
CA TYR A 121 5.63 -5.77 27.19
C TYR A 121 5.52 -7.27 27.52
N ALA A 122 5.24 -8.11 26.52
CA ALA A 122 5.15 -9.56 26.73
C ALA A 122 6.51 -10.17 27.10
N ALA A 123 7.61 -9.67 26.52
CA ALA A 123 8.98 -10.06 26.87
C ALA A 123 9.33 -9.67 28.31
N HIS A 124 9.03 -8.42 28.69
CA HIS A 124 9.28 -7.91 30.04
C HIS A 124 8.50 -8.68 31.13
N ASP A 125 7.25 -9.05 30.87
CA ASP A 125 6.41 -9.80 31.81
C ASP A 125 6.73 -11.32 31.82
N GLY A 126 7.56 -11.79 30.89
CA GLY A 126 7.87 -13.21 30.74
C GLY A 126 6.70 -14.05 30.20
N ASP A 127 5.70 -13.42 29.57
CA ASP A 127 4.54 -14.09 29.00
C ASP A 127 4.89 -14.74 27.65
N LEU A 128 5.46 -15.94 27.72
CA LEU A 128 5.86 -16.74 26.57
C LEU A 128 4.68 -17.13 25.66
N CYS A 129 3.46 -17.21 26.20
CA CYS A 129 2.27 -17.51 25.39
C CYS A 129 1.91 -16.32 24.51
N ARG A 130 1.91 -15.11 25.09
CA ARG A 130 1.65 -13.88 24.35
C ARG A 130 2.75 -13.56 23.35
N LEU A 131 4.02 -13.77 23.70
CA LEU A 131 5.14 -13.64 22.76
C LEU A 131 4.98 -14.54 21.55
N ARG A 132 4.70 -15.84 21.77
CA ARG A 132 4.51 -16.80 20.69
C ARG A 132 3.37 -16.39 19.77
N HIS A 133 2.20 -16.02 20.33
CA HIS A 133 1.08 -15.57 19.50
C HIS A 133 1.38 -14.30 18.70
N LEU A 134 2.14 -13.35 19.27
CA LEU A 134 2.53 -12.13 18.56
C LEU A 134 3.50 -12.44 17.40
N VAL A 135 4.47 -13.33 17.61
CA VAL A 135 5.41 -13.75 16.57
C VAL A 135 4.70 -14.59 15.48
N GLU A 136 3.81 -15.50 15.87
CA GLU A 136 2.98 -16.28 14.94
C GLU A 136 2.03 -15.40 14.13
N ALA A 137 1.54 -14.31 14.73
CA ALA A 137 0.78 -13.31 14.00
C ALA A 137 1.65 -12.56 12.98
N GLY A 138 2.98 -12.54 13.12
CA GLY A 138 3.93 -11.92 12.19
C GLY A 138 4.78 -10.80 12.80
N ALA A 139 4.64 -10.50 14.09
CA ALA A 139 5.41 -9.43 14.73
C ALA A 139 6.91 -9.75 14.68
N ASP A 140 7.71 -8.80 14.16
CA ASP A 140 9.16 -8.96 14.05
C ASP A 140 9.84 -8.64 15.39
N PRO A 141 10.49 -9.63 16.04
CA PRO A 141 11.18 -9.42 17.32
C PRO A 141 12.41 -8.52 17.21
N ASN A 142 12.88 -8.19 16.00
CA ASN A 142 14.01 -7.29 15.78
C ASN A 142 13.59 -5.82 15.64
N LYS A 143 12.29 -5.54 15.48
CA LYS A 143 11.77 -4.17 15.37
C LYS A 143 11.71 -3.51 16.74
N THR A 144 12.09 -2.24 16.78
CA THR A 144 11.99 -1.41 17.98
C THR A 144 10.63 -0.72 18.06
N ASP A 145 10.14 -0.48 19.27
CA ASP A 145 8.99 0.40 19.47
C ASP A 145 9.34 1.89 19.18
N TYR A 146 8.36 2.78 19.35
CA TYR A 146 8.52 4.22 19.18
C TYR A 146 9.66 4.82 20.03
N ASP A 147 9.97 4.21 21.19
CA ASP A 147 11.02 4.66 22.10
C ASP A 147 12.40 4.06 21.75
N GLY A 148 12.49 3.31 20.64
CA GLY A 148 13.73 2.63 20.22
C GLY A 148 14.06 1.40 21.06
N ARG A 149 13.13 0.87 21.84
CA ARG A 149 13.36 -0.32 22.68
C ARG A 149 13.14 -1.58 21.86
N SER A 150 14.11 -2.49 21.92
CA SER A 150 14.01 -3.81 21.29
C SER A 150 13.47 -4.84 22.30
N PRO A 151 12.69 -5.83 21.84
CA PRO A 151 12.17 -6.88 22.70
C PRO A 151 13.24 -7.85 23.22
N MET A 152 14.43 -7.84 22.61
CA MET A 152 15.50 -8.82 22.86
C MET A 152 16.76 -8.22 23.49
N VAL A 153 16.69 -7.06 24.15
CA VAL A 153 17.84 -6.46 24.87
C VAL A 153 18.05 -7.10 26.24
#